data_AF-A0A4Q0A277-F1
#
_entry.id   AF-A0A4Q0A277-F1
#
_cell.length_a   1.000
_cell.length_b   1.000
_cell.length_c   1.000
_cell.angle_alpha   90.00
_cell.angle_beta   90.00
_cell.angle_gamma   90.00
#
_symmetry.space_group_name_H-M   'P 1'
#
loop_
_entity.id
_entity.type
_entity.pdbx_description
1 polymer ?
#
loop_
_entity_poly.entity_id
_entity_poly.type
_entity_poly.pdbx_seq_one_letter_code
_entity_poly.pdbx_strand_id
1 'polypeptide(L)'
;MSTIKFASLLIRTIAKPIANSIKSQAKSHPNFRKVCISLAQTGHRVEMNLKMRFFGYKQDHIRPLNDAKAIETGANFLSEAIIFSVAGSVILFENQRSRLAARDRKNLVDDTLAQLEQDNVALREEMQRQ
;
A
#
# COMPACT_ATOMS: atom_id res chain seq x y z
N MET A 1 -12.48 -15.50 8.97
CA MET A 1 -12.12 -16.53 7.97
C MET A 1 -12.50 -16.16 6.53
N SER A 2 -13.54 -15.34 6.28
CA SER A 2 -14.00 -15.02 4.92
C SER A 2 -13.09 -14.05 4.15
N THR A 3 -12.52 -13.04 4.81
CA THR A 3 -11.64 -12.03 4.18
C THR A 3 -10.37 -12.61 3.55
N ILE A 4 -9.74 -13.58 4.20
CA ILE A 4 -8.55 -14.27 3.70
C ILE A 4 -8.86 -15.04 2.40
N LYS A 5 -10.06 -15.63 2.31
CA LYS A 5 -10.50 -16.38 1.12
C LYS A 5 -10.80 -15.46 -0.07
N PHE A 6 -11.40 -14.29 0.18
CA PHE A 6 -11.62 -13.28 -0.85
C PHE A 6 -10.30 -12.66 -1.33
N ALA A 7 -9.37 -12.39 -0.43
CA ALA A 7 -8.05 -11.88 -0.77
C ALA A 7 -7.26 -12.87 -1.65
N SER A 8 -7.26 -14.17 -1.31
CA SER A 8 -6.55 -15.18 -2.11
C SER A 8 -7.19 -15.41 -3.49
N LEU A 9 -8.52 -15.29 -3.61
CA LEU A 9 -9.23 -15.33 -4.87
C LEU A 9 -8.93 -14.10 -5.74
N LEU A 10 -8.91 -12.90 -5.18
CA LEU A 10 -8.59 -11.67 -5.91
C LEU A 10 -7.16 -11.70 -6.45
N ILE A 11 -6.19 -12.15 -5.64
CA ILE A 11 -4.80 -12.32 -6.09
C ILE A 11 -4.74 -13.25 -7.30
N ARG A 12 -5.41 -14.42 -7.24
CA ARG A 12 -5.36 -15.42 -8.31
C ARG A 12 -6.13 -14.99 -9.58
N THR A 13 -7.23 -14.27 -9.39
CA THR A 13 -8.10 -13.83 -10.49
C THR A 13 -7.56 -12.58 -11.19
N ILE A 14 -6.80 -11.74 -10.49
CA ILE A 14 -6.27 -10.49 -11.06
C ILE A 14 -4.83 -10.68 -11.58
N ALA A 15 -3.98 -11.44 -10.89
CA ALA A 15 -2.58 -11.58 -11.27
C ALA A 15 -2.38 -12.16 -12.68
N LYS A 16 -3.12 -13.22 -13.05
CA LYS A 16 -2.96 -13.87 -14.36
C LYS A 16 -3.46 -13.02 -15.54
N PRO A 17 -4.70 -12.48 -15.54
CA PRO A 17 -5.16 -11.68 -16.66
C PRO A 17 -4.44 -10.33 -16.73
N ILE A 18 -4.08 -9.69 -15.61
CA ILE A 18 -3.32 -8.43 -15.68
C ILE A 18 -1.93 -8.68 -16.27
N ALA A 19 -1.20 -9.71 -15.82
CA ALA A 19 0.11 -10.02 -16.39
C ALA A 19 0.03 -10.31 -17.89
N ASN A 20 -0.97 -11.08 -18.33
CA ASN A 20 -1.18 -11.38 -19.75
C ASN A 20 -1.59 -10.14 -20.57
N SER A 21 -2.48 -9.30 -20.03
CA SER A 21 -2.91 -8.05 -20.68
C SER A 21 -1.76 -7.05 -20.80
N ILE A 22 -0.96 -6.89 -19.75
CA ILE A 22 0.21 -6.01 -19.77
C ILE A 22 1.27 -6.51 -20.77
N LYS A 23 1.52 -7.83 -20.83
CA LYS A 23 2.41 -8.41 -21.85
C LYS A 23 1.88 -8.21 -23.27
N SER A 24 0.57 -8.32 -23.49
CA SER A 24 -0.06 -8.03 -24.78
C SER A 24 0.08 -6.55 -25.15
N GLN A 25 -0.20 -5.64 -24.21
CA GLN A 25 -0.10 -4.20 -24.42
C GLN A 25 1.34 -3.73 -24.66
N ALA A 26 2.33 -4.39 -24.07
CA ALA A 26 3.75 -4.11 -24.34
C ALA A 26 4.21 -4.53 -25.75
N LYS A 27 3.50 -5.44 -26.41
CA LYS A 27 3.73 -5.77 -27.82
C LYS A 27 3.03 -4.78 -28.75
N SER A 28 1.84 -4.33 -28.37
CA SER A 28 1.00 -3.44 -29.19
C SER A 28 1.39 -1.96 -29.11
N HIS A 29 1.91 -1.48 -27.96
CA HIS A 29 2.21 -0.07 -27.75
C HIS A 29 3.71 0.19 -27.49
N PRO A 30 4.41 0.93 -28.39
CA PRO A 30 5.84 1.20 -28.24
C PRO A 30 6.17 2.11 -27.05
N ASN A 31 5.28 3.03 -26.68
CA ASN A 31 5.46 3.89 -25.50
C ASN A 31 5.39 3.06 -24.21
N PHE A 32 4.44 2.13 -24.14
CA PHE A 32 4.29 1.24 -22.99
C PHE A 32 5.49 0.29 -22.86
N ARG A 33 5.98 -0.24 -23.98
CA ARG A 33 7.24 -1.01 -24.03
C ARG A 33 8.41 -0.24 -23.42
N LYS A 34 8.58 1.05 -23.77
CA LYS A 34 9.65 1.90 -23.20
C LYS A 34 9.51 2.04 -21.68
N VAL A 35 8.29 2.21 -21.18
CA VAL A 35 8.02 2.28 -19.73
C VAL A 35 8.42 0.98 -19.04
N CYS A 36 7.96 -0.18 -19.53
CA CYS A 36 8.34 -1.48 -18.96
C CYS A 36 9.86 -1.71 -18.97
N ILE A 37 10.54 -1.36 -20.07
CA ILE A 37 12.00 -1.46 -20.18
C ILE A 37 12.68 -0.54 -19.17
N SER A 38 12.25 0.72 -19.06
CA SER A 38 12.83 1.67 -18.10
C SER A 38 12.64 1.22 -16.65
N LEU A 39 11.48 0.65 -16.31
CA LEU A 39 11.20 0.14 -14.97
C LEU A 39 12.07 -1.07 -14.66
N ALA A 40 12.18 -2.03 -15.59
CA ALA A 40 13.03 -3.20 -15.44
C ALA A 40 14.51 -2.83 -15.30
N GLN A 41 15.00 -1.88 -16.11
CA GLN A 41 16.38 -1.39 -16.04
C GLN A 41 16.66 -0.60 -14.76
N THR A 42 15.70 0.20 -14.30
CA THR A 42 15.83 0.95 -13.04
C THR A 42 15.87 -0.01 -11.86
N GLY A 43 14.96 -1.00 -11.82
CA GLY A 43 14.96 -2.05 -10.80
C GLY A 43 16.29 -2.79 -10.76
N HIS A 44 16.81 -3.22 -11.92
CA HIS A 44 18.09 -3.91 -12.01
C HIS A 44 19.27 -3.04 -11.53
N ARG A 45 19.27 -1.74 -11.86
CA ARG A 45 20.28 -0.79 -11.39
C ARG A 45 20.21 -0.59 -9.88
N VAL A 46 19.01 -0.45 -9.32
CA VAL A 46 18.81 -0.32 -7.87
C VAL A 46 19.28 -1.59 -7.16
N GLU A 47 18.90 -2.77 -7.66
CA GLU A 47 19.33 -4.05 -7.09
C GLU A 47 20.85 -4.19 -7.09
N MET A 48 21.51 -3.89 -8.21
CA MET A 48 22.96 -3.96 -8.31
C MET A 48 23.62 -2.93 -7.38
N ASN A 49 23.13 -1.68 -7.37
CA ASN A 49 23.65 -0.65 -6.47
C ASN A 49 23.50 -1.04 -5.00
N LEU A 50 22.38 -1.66 -4.62
CA LEU A 50 22.16 -2.12 -3.26
C LEU A 50 23.12 -3.27 -2.92
N LYS A 51 23.29 -4.25 -3.81
CA LYS A 51 24.26 -5.34 -3.65
C LYS A 51 25.69 -4.82 -3.52
N MET A 52 26.07 -3.84 -4.32
CA MET A 52 27.40 -3.21 -4.25
C MET A 52 27.60 -2.46 -2.94
N ARG A 53 26.58 -1.74 -2.44
CA ARG A 53 26.65 -1.03 -1.15
C ARG A 53 26.70 -1.97 0.06
N PHE A 54 25.98 -3.10 0.03
CA PHE A 54 25.95 -4.04 1.15
C PHE A 54 27.11 -5.03 1.16
N PHE A 55 27.51 -5.53 -0.01
CA PHE A 55 28.53 -6.59 -0.12
C PHE A 55 29.90 -6.10 -0.60
N GLY A 56 30.05 -4.80 -0.91
CA GLY A 56 31.34 -4.20 -1.27
C GLY A 56 31.91 -4.65 -2.61
N TYR A 57 31.10 -5.22 -3.51
CA TYR A 57 31.53 -5.62 -4.84
C TYR A 57 32.00 -4.41 -5.68
N LYS A 58 33.13 -4.54 -6.40
CA LYS A 58 33.62 -3.53 -7.34
C LYS A 58 32.62 -3.35 -8.49
N GLN A 59 32.34 -2.10 -8.87
CA GLN A 59 31.46 -1.76 -9.97
C GLN A 59 31.95 -2.39 -11.28
N ASP A 60 31.22 -3.38 -11.77
CA ASP A 60 31.37 -3.91 -13.13
C ASP A 60 30.20 -3.44 -14.00
N HIS A 61 30.44 -3.29 -15.30
CA HIS A 61 29.50 -2.69 -16.25
C HIS A 61 28.20 -3.51 -16.30
N ILE A 62 27.11 -2.92 -15.81
CA ILE A 62 25.79 -3.54 -15.77
C ILE A 62 25.28 -3.69 -17.21
N ARG A 63 25.36 -4.91 -17.75
CA ARG A 63 24.85 -5.22 -19.09
C ARG A 63 23.34 -5.01 -19.11
N PRO A 64 22.80 -4.21 -20.06
CA PRO A 64 21.35 -4.03 -20.15
C PRO A 64 20.67 -5.36 -20.48
N LEU A 65 19.53 -5.62 -19.85
CA LEU A 65 18.72 -6.80 -20.14
C LEU A 65 18.20 -6.75 -21.58
N ASN A 66 18.13 -7.91 -22.23
CA ASN A 66 17.46 -8.07 -23.53
C ASN A 66 16.02 -7.53 -23.43
N ASP A 67 15.62 -6.71 -24.41
CA ASP A 67 14.31 -6.08 -24.50
C ASP A 67 13.14 -7.02 -24.20
N ALA A 68 13.18 -8.26 -24.70
CA ALA A 68 12.12 -9.25 -24.45
C ALA A 68 12.01 -9.60 -22.96
N LYS A 69 13.14 -9.78 -22.29
CA LYS A 69 13.21 -10.10 -20.85
C LYS A 69 12.85 -8.88 -20.00
N ALA A 70 13.31 -7.68 -20.40
CA ALA A 70 12.96 -6.43 -19.73
C ALA A 70 11.45 -6.15 -19.79
N ILE A 71 10.79 -6.44 -20.91
CA ILE A 71 9.33 -6.34 -21.04
C ILE A 71 8.63 -7.31 -20.10
N GLU A 72 9.07 -8.56 -20.02
CA GLU A 72 8.46 -9.55 -19.12
C GLU A 72 8.60 -9.16 -17.65
N THR A 73 9.80 -8.77 -17.22
CA THR A 73 10.04 -8.33 -15.84
C THR A 73 9.28 -7.05 -15.51
N GLY A 74 9.30 -6.06 -16.42
CA GLY A 74 8.56 -4.81 -16.25
C GLY A 74 7.04 -5.03 -16.22
N ALA A 75 6.52 -5.97 -17.01
CA ALA A 75 5.11 -6.31 -17.02
C ALA A 75 4.65 -6.95 -15.70
N ASN A 76 5.44 -7.89 -15.18
CA ASN A 76 5.16 -8.51 -13.89
C ASN A 76 5.19 -7.48 -12.76
N PHE A 77 6.22 -6.62 -12.71
CA PHE A 77 6.32 -5.55 -11.72
C PHE A 77 5.11 -4.60 -11.76
N LEU A 78 4.70 -4.17 -12.96
CA LEU A 78 3.55 -3.27 -13.09
C LEU A 78 2.24 -3.94 -12.65
N SER A 79 2.05 -5.23 -12.96
CA SER A 79 0.88 -5.98 -12.52
C SER A 79 0.78 -6.09 -11.00
N GLU A 80 1.92 -6.32 -10.35
CA GLU A 80 2.03 -6.44 -8.90
C GLU A 80 1.83 -5.07 -8.22
N ALA A 81 2.40 -4.00 -8.79
CA ALA A 81 2.21 -2.64 -8.31
C ALA A 81 0.74 -2.20 -8.34
N ILE A 82 -0.02 -2.57 -9.38
CA ILE A 82 -1.46 -2.26 -9.46
C ILE A 82 -2.22 -2.97 -8.33
N ILE A 83 -1.95 -4.27 -8.11
CA ILE A 83 -2.62 -5.05 -7.06
C ILE A 83 -2.29 -4.46 -5.68
N PHE A 84 -1.02 -4.15 -5.40
CA PHE A 84 -0.63 -3.54 -4.14
C PHE A 84 -1.16 -2.12 -3.97
N SER A 85 -1.23 -1.33 -5.04
CA SER A 85 -1.84 -0.01 -4.98
C SER A 85 -3.30 -0.10 -4.59
N VAL A 86 -4.08 -0.99 -5.22
CA VAL A 86 -5.51 -1.16 -4.90
C VAL A 86 -5.67 -1.66 -3.46
N ALA A 87 -4.94 -2.70 -3.06
CA ALA A 87 -5.00 -3.23 -1.71
C ALA A 87 -4.57 -2.19 -0.65
N GLY A 88 -3.47 -1.48 -0.91
CA GLY A 88 -2.94 -0.43 -0.05
C GLY A 88 -3.90 0.76 0.07
N SER A 89 -4.49 1.21 -1.03
CA SER A 89 -5.50 2.28 -1.02
C SER A 89 -6.71 1.92 -0.17
N VAL A 90 -7.22 0.68 -0.26
CA VAL A 90 -8.33 0.22 0.58
C VAL A 90 -7.94 0.24 2.06
N ILE A 91 -6.78 -0.32 2.41
CA ILE A 91 -6.30 -0.35 3.80
C ILE A 91 -6.11 1.07 4.35
N LEU A 92 -5.49 1.97 3.58
CA LEU A 92 -5.26 3.35 3.99
C LEU A 92 -6.58 4.12 4.17
N PHE A 93 -7.53 3.91 3.26
CA PHE A 93 -8.86 4.52 3.32
C PHE A 93 -9.63 4.07 4.56
N GLU A 94 -9.65 2.76 4.84
CA GLU A 94 -10.28 2.21 6.04
C GLU A 94 -9.56 2.69 7.31
N ASN A 95 -8.24 2.78 7.30
CA ASN A 95 -7.47 3.28 8.44
C ASN A 95 -7.79 4.76 8.74
N GLN A 96 -7.86 5.60 7.71
CA GLN A 96 -8.23 7.01 7.87
C GLN A 96 -9.66 7.16 8.41
N ARG A 97 -10.61 6.40 7.86
CA ARG A 97 -12.00 6.39 8.31
C ARG A 97 -12.13 5.88 9.75
N SER A 98 -11.45 4.79 10.10
CA SER A 98 -11.44 4.23 11.45
C SER A 98 -10.82 5.18 12.46
N ARG A 99 -9.78 5.93 12.06
CA ARG A 99 -9.15 6.95 12.91
C ARG A 99 -10.11 8.09 13.21
N LEU A 100 -10.90 8.55 12.23
CA LEU A 100 -11.90 9.60 12.46
C LEU A 100 -12.96 9.15 13.47
N ALA A 101 -13.54 7.96 13.27
CA ALA A 101 -14.53 7.40 14.19
C ALA A 101 -13.98 7.16 15.61
N ALA A 102 -12.69 6.81 15.74
CA ALA A 102 -12.04 6.67 17.04
C ALA A 102 -11.82 8.02 17.75
N ARG A 103 -11.66 9.13 17.01
CA ARG A 103 -11.57 10.48 17.59
C ARG A 103 -12.92 10.96 18.10
N ASP A 104 -13.99 10.75 17.33
CA ASP A 104 -15.35 11.14 17.74
C ASP A 104 -15.79 10.43 19.02
N ARG A 105 -15.45 9.13 19.15
CA ARG A 105 -15.71 8.37 20.38
C ARG A 105 -14.93 8.91 21.58
N LYS A 106 -13.68 9.36 21.39
CA LYS A 106 -12.90 9.95 22.49
C LYS A 106 -13.50 11.27 22.96
N ASN A 107 -13.87 12.15 22.03
CA ASN A 107 -14.48 13.44 22.36
C ASN A 107 -15.78 13.25 23.16
N LEU A 108 -16.64 12.30 22.75
CA LEU A 108 -17.88 12.00 23.48
C LEU A 108 -17.62 11.52 24.91
N VAL A 109 -16.61 10.67 25.10
CA VAL A 109 -16.23 10.18 26.44
C VAL A 109 -15.70 11.32 27.30
N ASP A 110 -14.87 12.21 26.76
CA ASP A 110 -14.35 13.37 27.47
C ASP A 110 -15.48 14.34 27.86
N ASP A 111 -16.44 14.60 26.97
CA ASP A 111 -17.62 15.44 27.25
C ASP A 111 -18.50 14.83 28.35
N THR A 112 -18.73 13.51 28.30
CA THR A 112 -19.53 12.80 29.30
C THR A 112 -18.83 12.82 30.67
N LEU A 113 -17.50 12.69 30.69
CA LEU A 113 -16.70 12.73 31.91
C LEU A 113 -16.77 14.11 32.56
N ALA A 114 -16.61 15.18 31.77
CA ALA A 114 -16.72 16.56 32.24
C ALA A 114 -18.11 16.84 32.87
N GLN A 115 -19.17 16.33 32.24
CA GLN A 115 -20.53 16.50 32.75
C GLN A 115 -20.76 15.75 34.07
N LEU A 116 -20.26 14.51 34.19
CA LEU A 116 -20.34 13.74 35.43
C LEU A 116 -19.56 14.36 36.59
N GLU A 117 -18.41 14.97 36.32
CA GLU A 117 -17.66 15.73 37.33
C GLU A 117 -18.45 16.95 37.81
N GLN A 118 -19.07 17.68 36.88
CA GLN A 118 -19.87 18.85 37.19
C GLN A 118 -21.11 18.50 38.05
N ASP A 119 -21.81 17.41 37.71
CA ASP A 119 -22.95 16.91 38.49
C ASP A 119 -22.53 16.45 39.89
N ASN A 120 -21.37 15.79 40.03
CA ASN A 120 -20.83 15.40 41.33
C ASN A 120 -20.50 16.62 42.21
N VAL A 121 -19.96 17.68 41.62
CA VAL A 121 -19.68 18.93 42.34
C VAL A 121 -20.98 19.59 42.79
N ALA A 122 -21.97 19.71 41.90
CA ALA A 122 -23.26 20.28 42.22
C ALA A 122 -23.98 19.51 43.35
N LEU A 123 -24.00 18.17 43.27
CA LEU A 123 -24.58 17.32 44.31
C LEU A 123 -23.85 17.44 45.66
N ARG A 124 -22.51 17.58 45.64
CA ARG A 124 -21.73 17.82 46.85
C ARG A 124 -22.06 19.17 47.48
N GLU A 125 -22.25 20.21 46.67
CA GLU A 125 -22.67 21.53 47.14
C GLU A 125 -24.09 21.50 47.73
N GLU A 126 -25.01 20.74 47.14
CA GLU A 126 -26.36 20.53 47.69
C GLU A 126 -26.32 19.80 49.04
N MET A 127 -25.50 18.75 49.18
CA MET A 127 -25.34 18.05 50.46
C MET A 127 -24.68 18.92 51.54
N GLN A 128 -23.84 19.90 51.18
CA GLN A 128 -23.26 20.84 52.14
C GLN A 128 -24.20 21.97 52.54
N ARG A 129 -25.27 22.21 51.77
CA ARG A 129 -26.29 23.23 52.07
C ARG A 129 -27.44 22.72 52.95
N GLN A 130 -27.58 21.41 53.13
CA GLN A 130 -28.46 20.78 54.12
C GLN A 130 -27.76 20.62 55.46
#